data_AF-C5KTG5-F1
#
_entry.id   AF-C5KTG5-F1
#
_cell.length_a   1.000
_cell.length_b   1.000
_cell.length_c   1.000
_cell.angle_alpha   90.00
_cell.angle_beta   90.00
_cell.angle_gamma   90.00
#
_symmetry.space_group_name_H-M   'P 1'
#
loop_
_entity.id
_entity.type
_entity.pdbx_description
1 polymer ?
#
loop_
_entity_poly.entity_id
_entity_poly.type
_entity_poly.pdbx_seq_one_letter_code
_entity_poly.pdbx_strand_id
1 'polypeptide(L)'
;MSGSAEPPDEPTEDILAEDPDQETVVEAPREASCWERAKQDVLQQTLTGTVPLLTVVRAATCVFIFGGICIAYGLALLISANAIREIELDYTSIPGDANGVVTMRTIVQSEMEAPVYVYYRLGRVYQNHRLYITSVNTAQLKKGSTMLAGDVDTCTDWKTADDEPARFGEIDRRVLYPCGLIARSVFKDKFFLSVRNSTTIVSTLEVDQNPERVNPKPQVATKNPEKADLVQGSDFYRTHNFWLLEEFPPQVCVPADSSTVPIPTRVARTYGCMDAYWCCLLTSL
;
A
#
# COMPACT_ATOMS: atom_id res chain seq x y z
N MET A 1 0.16 45.18 101.33
CA MET A 1 -0.81 44.17 101.81
C MET A 1 -0.44 42.90 101.05
N SER A 2 0.37 42.02 101.65
CA SER A 2 -0.07 40.94 102.55
C SER A 2 -1.07 40.01 101.84
N GLY A 3 -0.86 38.71 101.68
CA GLY A 3 0.14 37.82 102.27
C GLY A 3 0.12 36.42 101.65
N SER A 4 0.99 35.57 102.20
CA SER A 4 1.26 34.16 101.92
C SER A 4 0.09 33.21 102.17
N ALA A 5 0.10 32.01 101.54
CA ALA A 5 0.13 30.68 102.20
C ALA A 5 -0.27 29.52 101.24
N GLU A 6 0.72 28.66 100.95
CA GLU A 6 0.85 27.18 101.01
C GLU A 6 -0.35 26.19 101.23
N PRO A 7 -0.15 24.84 101.08
CA PRO A 7 -0.85 23.90 100.19
C PRO A 7 -1.76 22.89 100.94
N PRO A 8 -2.27 21.81 100.29
CA PRO A 8 -1.78 20.47 100.69
C PRO A 8 -1.78 19.37 99.58
N ASP A 9 -0.75 18.51 99.69
CA ASP A 9 -0.68 17.04 99.70
C ASP A 9 -1.60 16.08 98.87
N GLU A 10 -0.90 15.08 98.32
CA GLU A 10 -1.23 13.72 97.81
C GLU A 10 -2.22 12.91 98.69
N PRO A 11 -2.86 11.81 98.20
CA PRO A 11 -2.20 10.53 97.84
C PRO A 11 -2.85 9.82 96.61
N THR A 12 -2.36 8.73 96.01
CA THR A 12 -2.02 7.42 96.60
C THR A 12 -1.33 6.55 95.53
N GLU A 13 -0.25 5.86 95.92
CA GLU A 13 0.31 4.71 95.21
C GLU A 13 -0.65 3.52 95.25
N ASP A 14 -0.69 2.73 94.18
CA ASP A 14 -0.90 1.28 94.29
C ASP A 14 0.15 0.57 93.43
N ILE A 15 1.03 -0.12 94.12
CA ILE A 15 2.08 -1.01 93.62
C ILE A 15 1.42 -2.32 93.21
N LEU A 16 1.66 -2.80 91.98
CA LEU A 16 1.57 -4.23 91.69
C LEU A 16 2.59 -4.68 90.64
N ALA A 17 3.66 -5.27 91.18
CA ALA A 17 4.46 -6.40 90.70
C ALA A 17 5.11 -6.34 89.30
N GLU A 18 6.44 -6.29 89.31
CA GLU A 18 7.32 -6.83 88.26
C GLU A 18 7.08 -8.35 88.11
N ASP A 19 6.98 -8.82 86.86
CA ASP A 19 7.13 -10.23 86.50
C ASP A 19 8.41 -10.34 85.65
N PRO A 20 9.49 -10.97 86.14
CA PRO A 20 10.72 -11.16 85.39
C PRO A 20 10.56 -12.41 84.53
N ASP A 21 10.82 -12.30 83.22
CA ASP A 21 11.27 -13.35 82.29
C ASP A 21 10.67 -13.15 80.88
N GLN A 22 11.22 -12.19 80.12
CA GLN A 22 11.22 -12.29 78.66
C GLN A 22 12.60 -11.91 78.13
N GLU A 23 13.41 -12.94 77.87
CA GLU A 23 14.58 -12.87 76.99
C GLU A 23 14.15 -12.31 75.62
N THR A 24 14.60 -11.10 75.29
CA THR A 24 14.53 -10.60 73.92
C THR A 24 15.58 -11.33 73.08
N VAL A 25 15.16 -12.41 72.42
CA VAL A 25 15.92 -13.01 71.32
C VAL A 25 16.01 -11.96 70.21
N VAL A 26 17.16 -11.31 70.06
CA VAL A 26 17.46 -10.47 68.90
C VAL A 26 17.66 -11.41 67.70
N GLU A 27 16.56 -11.73 67.04
CA GLU A 27 16.58 -12.49 65.79
C GLU A 27 17.21 -11.60 64.71
N ALA A 28 18.35 -12.03 64.16
CA ALA A 28 19.02 -11.32 63.07
C ALA A 28 18.06 -11.17 61.87
N PRO A 29 18.03 -10.01 61.18
CA PRO A 29 16.99 -9.76 60.20
C PRO A 29 17.11 -10.75 59.03
N ARG A 30 16.03 -11.52 58.79
CA ARG A 30 15.88 -12.37 57.60
C ARG A 30 16.04 -11.48 56.36
N GLU A 31 16.98 -11.85 55.48
CA GLU A 31 17.21 -11.10 54.25
C GLU A 31 15.92 -11.05 53.43
N ALA A 32 15.34 -9.85 53.29
CA ALA A 32 14.10 -9.64 52.55
C ALA A 32 14.26 -10.14 51.10
N SER A 33 13.22 -10.80 50.60
CA SER A 33 13.22 -11.35 49.24
C SER A 33 13.45 -10.23 48.21
N CYS A 34 14.11 -10.52 47.09
CA CYS A 34 14.33 -9.54 46.02
C CYS A 34 13.00 -8.89 45.55
N TRP A 35 11.92 -9.68 45.55
CA TRP A 35 10.58 -9.21 45.24
C TRP A 35 10.02 -8.26 46.31
N GLU A 36 10.30 -8.52 47.58
CA GLU A 36 9.87 -7.64 48.68
C GLU A 36 10.62 -6.32 48.63
N ARG A 37 11.92 -6.32 48.33
CA ARG A 37 12.72 -5.10 48.12
C ARG A 37 12.22 -4.29 46.91
N ALA A 38 12.03 -4.94 45.77
CA ALA A 38 11.50 -4.26 44.58
C ALA A 38 10.08 -3.71 44.82
N LYS A 39 9.22 -4.46 45.52
CA LYS A 39 7.89 -4.00 45.93
C LYS A 39 8.00 -2.79 46.87
N GLN A 40 8.94 -2.80 47.80
CA GLN A 40 9.19 -1.69 48.71
C GLN A 40 9.71 -0.46 47.96
N ASP A 41 10.61 -0.63 46.99
CA ASP A 41 11.14 0.47 46.18
C ASP A 41 10.06 1.13 45.29
N VAL A 42 9.11 0.33 44.80
CA VAL A 42 7.93 0.83 44.07
C VAL A 42 6.99 1.57 45.01
N LEU A 43 6.67 1.00 46.18
CA LEU A 43 5.75 1.60 47.15
C LEU A 43 6.33 2.88 47.79
N GLN A 44 7.64 2.92 48.00
CA GLN A 44 8.38 4.05 48.55
C GLN A 44 8.85 5.05 47.49
N GLN A 45 8.58 4.77 46.20
CA GLN A 45 8.99 5.60 45.06
C GLN A 45 10.51 5.87 45.01
N THR A 46 11.33 4.91 45.43
CA THR A 46 12.80 4.97 45.42
C THR A 46 13.42 4.30 44.20
N LEU A 47 12.61 4.02 43.17
CA LEU A 47 13.08 3.46 41.91
C LEU A 47 14.20 4.30 41.32
N THR A 48 15.29 3.65 40.91
CA THR A 48 16.41 4.27 40.20
C THR A 48 15.94 4.73 38.83
N GLY A 49 15.66 6.03 38.71
CA GLY A 49 15.32 6.70 37.45
C GLY A 49 16.44 7.60 36.99
N THR A 50 16.68 7.66 35.67
CA THR A 50 17.50 8.73 35.10
C THR A 50 16.57 9.87 34.71
N VAL A 51 16.71 11.03 35.37
CA VAL A 51 15.93 12.22 35.03
C VAL A 51 16.73 13.03 33.99
N PRO A 52 16.29 13.11 32.73
CA PRO A 52 16.99 13.91 31.74
C PRO A 52 16.75 15.40 32.03
N LEU A 53 17.77 16.08 32.55
CA LEU A 53 17.77 17.53 32.69
C LEU A 53 18.23 18.16 31.38
N LEU A 54 17.29 18.79 30.67
CA LEU A 54 17.55 19.44 29.39
C LEU A 54 18.17 20.83 29.64
N THR A 55 19.49 20.86 29.83
CA THR A 55 20.24 22.12 29.87
C THR A 55 20.42 22.68 28.47
N VAL A 56 20.47 24.02 28.34
CA VAL A 56 20.57 24.72 27.05
C VAL A 56 21.76 24.22 26.23
N VAL A 57 22.91 23.96 26.86
CA VAL A 57 24.11 23.46 26.19
C VAL A 57 23.90 22.04 25.65
N ARG A 58 23.31 21.13 26.43
CA ARG A 58 23.06 19.74 25.98
C ARG A 58 22.03 19.70 24.87
N ALA A 59 20.96 20.50 24.99
CA ALA A 59 19.95 20.65 23.95
C ALA A 59 20.57 21.18 22.66
N ALA A 60 21.38 22.25 22.75
CA ALA A 60 22.06 22.83 21.59
C ALA A 60 22.98 21.81 20.90
N THR A 61 23.81 21.08 21.65
CA THR A 61 24.69 20.05 21.07
C THR A 61 23.90 18.97 20.33
N CYS A 62 22.82 18.45 20.91
CA CYS A 62 21.96 17.47 20.24
C CYS A 62 21.37 18.02 18.94
N VAL A 63 20.89 19.28 18.96
CA VAL A 63 20.31 19.94 17.78
C VAL A 63 21.37 20.16 16.69
N PHE A 64 22.58 20.58 17.02
CA PHE A 64 23.64 20.76 16.03
C PHE A 64 24.10 19.44 15.40
N ILE A 65 24.20 18.36 16.20
CA ILE A 65 24.55 17.04 15.69
C ILE A 65 23.45 16.53 14.75
N PHE A 66 22.19 16.56 15.20
CA PHE A 66 21.06 16.13 14.38
C PHE A 66 20.91 17.01 13.12
N GLY A 67 21.07 18.33 13.26
CA GLY A 67 21.07 19.27 12.14
C GLY A 67 22.16 18.98 11.11
N GLY A 68 23.39 18.70 11.55
CA GLY A 68 24.49 18.31 10.67
C GLY A 68 24.18 17.03 9.88
N ILE A 69 23.60 16.02 10.56
CA ILE A 69 23.15 14.78 9.91
C ILE A 69 22.04 15.07 8.89
N CYS A 70 21.03 15.87 9.26
CA CYS A 70 19.94 16.25 8.35
C CYS A 70 20.43 17.04 7.14
N ILE A 71 21.43 17.92 7.29
CA ILE A 71 22.01 18.66 6.17
C ILE A 71 22.75 17.70 5.23
N ALA A 72 23.55 16.78 5.78
CA ALA A 72 24.25 15.79 4.97
C ALA A 72 23.28 14.91 4.17
N TYR A 73 22.24 14.37 4.82
CA TYR A 73 21.19 13.60 4.15
C TYR A 73 20.39 14.45 3.16
N GLY A 74 20.07 15.71 3.50
CA GLY A 74 19.34 16.62 2.63
C GLY A 74 20.11 16.94 1.34
N LEU A 75 21.42 17.17 1.44
CA LEU A 75 22.28 17.37 0.27
C LEU A 75 22.36 16.11 -0.60
N ALA A 76 22.52 14.93 0.01
CA ALA A 76 22.51 13.67 -0.73
C ALA A 76 21.20 13.44 -1.49
N LEU A 77 20.06 13.68 -0.83
CA LEU A 77 18.73 13.58 -1.45
C LEU A 77 18.56 14.61 -2.58
N LEU A 78 19.00 15.84 -2.39
CA LEU A 78 18.90 16.89 -3.40
C LEU A 78 19.73 16.58 -4.66
N ILE A 79 20.94 16.05 -4.50
CA ILE A 79 21.77 15.60 -5.62
C ILE A 79 21.06 14.46 -6.35
N SER A 80 20.53 13.48 -5.62
CA SER A 80 19.81 12.36 -6.23
C SER A 80 18.55 12.80 -6.98
N ALA A 81 17.79 13.77 -6.44
CA ALA A 81 16.61 14.31 -7.09
C ALA A 81 16.94 15.08 -8.38
N ASN A 82 18.01 15.89 -8.37
CA ASN A 82 18.45 16.65 -9.54
C ASN A 82 19.11 15.78 -10.64
N ALA A 83 19.49 14.55 -10.32
CA ALA A 83 20.01 13.59 -11.28
C ALA A 83 18.90 12.97 -12.14
N ILE A 84 17.66 12.91 -11.63
CA ILE A 84 16.52 12.38 -12.39
C ILE A 84 16.19 13.33 -13.54
N ARG A 85 16.04 12.77 -14.74
CA ARG A 85 15.69 13.50 -15.96
C ARG A 85 14.25 13.17 -16.33
N GLU A 86 13.40 14.19 -16.36
CA GLU A 86 11.98 14.05 -16.68
C GLU A 86 11.61 14.94 -17.87
N ILE A 87 10.74 14.43 -18.73
CA ILE A 87 10.14 15.20 -19.82
C ILE A 87 8.63 15.10 -19.65
N GLU A 88 7.99 16.24 -19.46
CA GLU A 88 6.55 16.36 -19.32
C GLU A 88 5.94 16.89 -20.63
N LEU A 89 4.94 16.19 -21.14
CA LEU A 89 4.17 16.58 -22.32
C LEU A 89 2.69 16.63 -21.98
N ASP A 90 2.10 17.81 -22.07
CA ASP A 90 0.66 18.00 -21.95
C ASP A 90 -0.01 17.88 -23.32
N TYR A 91 -0.87 16.87 -23.47
CA TYR A 91 -1.62 16.60 -24.70
C TYR A 91 -3.10 17.01 -24.61
N THR A 92 -3.52 17.72 -23.56
CA THR A 92 -4.95 18.04 -23.30
C THR A 92 -5.58 18.92 -24.38
N SER A 93 -4.85 19.90 -24.91
CA SER A 93 -5.38 20.92 -25.83
C SER A 93 -5.14 20.61 -27.31
N ILE A 94 -4.58 19.44 -27.61
CA ILE A 94 -4.17 19.10 -28.97
C ILE A 94 -5.31 18.36 -29.67
N PRO A 95 -5.83 18.90 -30.79
CA PRO A 95 -6.87 18.21 -31.53
C PRO A 95 -6.31 16.92 -32.12
N GLY A 96 -6.99 15.80 -31.88
CA GLY A 96 -6.70 14.53 -32.53
C GLY A 96 -7.09 14.54 -34.01
N ASP A 97 -6.58 13.56 -34.76
CA ASP A 97 -7.06 13.28 -36.11
C ASP A 97 -8.49 12.68 -36.10
N ALA A 98 -9.01 12.30 -37.28
CA ALA A 98 -10.32 11.68 -37.42
C ALA A 98 -10.47 10.35 -36.64
N ASN A 99 -9.35 9.71 -36.27
CA ASN A 99 -9.30 8.48 -35.48
C ASN A 99 -8.99 8.75 -33.99
N GLY A 100 -8.91 10.03 -33.57
CA GLY A 100 -8.56 10.42 -32.21
C GLY A 100 -7.08 10.26 -31.88
N VAL A 101 -6.20 10.09 -32.87
CA VAL A 101 -4.75 9.95 -32.67
C VAL A 101 -4.12 11.33 -32.55
N VAL A 102 -3.36 11.53 -31.48
CA VAL A 102 -2.60 12.76 -31.22
C VAL A 102 -1.11 12.48 -31.38
N THR A 103 -0.43 13.28 -32.22
CA THR A 103 1.01 13.17 -32.41
C THR A 103 1.72 14.33 -31.72
N MET A 104 2.57 14.01 -30.74
CA MET A 104 3.43 14.99 -30.08
C MET A 104 4.90 14.78 -30.44
N ARG A 105 5.66 15.87 -30.47
CA ARG A 105 7.10 15.83 -30.74
C ARG A 105 7.82 16.58 -29.62
N THR A 106 8.85 15.93 -29.09
CA THR A 106 9.75 16.53 -28.11
C THR A 106 11.19 16.20 -28.45
N ILE A 107 12.11 17.06 -28.01
CA ILE A 107 13.54 16.87 -28.18
C ILE A 107 14.11 16.48 -26.83
N VAL A 108 14.75 15.31 -26.76
CA VAL A 108 15.47 14.85 -25.57
C VAL A 108 16.82 15.56 -25.53
N GLN A 109 16.99 16.51 -24.59
CA GLN A 109 18.18 17.37 -24.54
C GLN A 109 19.43 16.64 -24.01
N SER A 110 19.26 15.64 -23.16
CA SER A 110 20.35 14.88 -22.54
C SER A 110 20.03 13.39 -22.56
N GLU A 111 21.05 12.56 -22.66
CA GLU A 111 20.91 11.11 -22.57
C GLU A 111 20.22 10.70 -21.25
N MET A 112 19.26 9.78 -21.35
CA MET A 112 18.57 9.19 -20.21
C MET A 112 19.15 7.81 -19.94
N GLU A 113 19.70 7.59 -18.75
CA GLU A 113 20.18 6.28 -18.34
C GLU A 113 19.01 5.33 -18.10
N ALA A 114 19.15 4.07 -18.53
CA ALA A 114 18.14 3.04 -18.32
C ALA A 114 18.07 2.63 -16.82
N PRO A 115 16.90 2.27 -16.29
CA PRO A 115 15.60 2.11 -16.95
C PRO A 115 14.81 3.44 -17.10
N VAL A 116 14.16 3.60 -18.25
CA VAL A 116 13.28 4.74 -18.53
C VAL A 116 11.83 4.33 -18.29
N TYR A 117 11.11 5.12 -17.51
CA TYR A 117 9.69 4.90 -17.20
C TYR A 117 8.82 5.94 -17.90
N VAL A 118 7.63 5.51 -18.31
CA VAL A 118 6.63 6.37 -18.95
C VAL A 118 5.43 6.43 -18.01
N TYR A 119 5.08 7.64 -17.58
CA TYR A 119 3.94 7.89 -16.71
C TYR A 119 2.92 8.76 -17.42
N TYR A 120 1.64 8.51 -17.16
CA TYR A 120 0.56 9.43 -17.51
C TYR A 120 0.12 10.18 -16.25
N ARG A 121 -0.09 11.49 -16.38
CA ARG A 121 -0.55 12.35 -15.29
C ARG A 121 -1.95 12.84 -15.61
N LEU A 122 -2.90 12.59 -14.72
CA LEU A 122 -4.27 13.07 -14.84
C LEU A 122 -4.50 14.26 -13.90
N GLY A 123 -4.94 15.39 -14.46
CA GLY A 123 -5.34 16.56 -13.69
C GLY A 123 -6.82 16.50 -13.32
N ARG A 124 -7.17 16.99 -12.12
CA ARG A 124 -8.57 17.14 -11.65
C ARG A 124 -9.37 15.83 -11.58
N VAL A 125 -8.71 14.70 -11.36
CA VAL A 125 -9.35 13.40 -11.11
C VAL A 125 -9.15 13.03 -9.63
N TYR A 126 -10.24 13.01 -8.86
CA TYR A 126 -10.20 12.77 -7.41
C TYR A 126 -10.29 11.28 -7.07
N GLN A 127 -9.28 10.50 -7.43
CA GLN A 127 -9.23 9.06 -7.12
C GLN A 127 -9.18 8.75 -5.62
N ASN A 128 -8.79 9.73 -4.79
CA ASN A 128 -8.78 9.63 -3.34
C ASN A 128 -10.16 9.87 -2.69
N HIS A 129 -11.19 10.20 -3.46
CA HIS A 129 -12.52 10.46 -2.92
C HIS A 129 -13.11 9.20 -2.29
N ARG A 130 -13.72 9.31 -1.10
CA ARG A 130 -14.22 8.15 -0.34
C ARG A 130 -15.13 7.25 -1.17
N LEU A 131 -16.11 7.83 -1.87
CA LEU A 131 -17.06 7.07 -2.70
C LEU A 131 -16.36 6.40 -3.90
N TYR A 132 -15.29 6.99 -4.42
CA TYR A 132 -14.53 6.42 -5.52
C TYR A 132 -13.74 5.19 -5.04
N ILE A 133 -13.02 5.31 -3.93
CA ILE A 133 -12.22 4.22 -3.35
C ILE A 133 -13.12 3.05 -2.93
N THR A 134 -14.29 3.33 -2.34
CA THR A 134 -15.18 2.27 -1.83
C THR A 134 -15.97 1.54 -2.91
N SER A 135 -16.09 2.11 -4.11
CA SER A 135 -16.90 1.57 -5.21
C SER A 135 -16.13 0.50 -6.00
N VAL A 136 -15.81 -0.61 -5.32
CA VAL A 136 -15.14 -1.80 -5.89
C VAL A 136 -15.66 -3.06 -5.21
N ASN A 137 -15.95 -4.09 -6.00
CA ASN A 137 -16.22 -5.42 -5.47
C ASN A 137 -14.98 -6.32 -5.52
N THR A 138 -14.36 -6.53 -4.36
CA THR A 138 -13.17 -7.38 -4.24
C THR A 138 -13.48 -8.86 -4.48
N ALA A 139 -14.69 -9.35 -4.17
CA ALA A 139 -15.07 -10.74 -4.39
C ALA A 139 -15.18 -11.05 -5.88
N GLN A 140 -15.72 -10.12 -6.66
CA GLN A 140 -15.76 -10.18 -8.12
C GLN A 140 -14.34 -10.29 -8.70
N LEU A 141 -13.42 -9.41 -8.27
CA LEU A 141 -12.04 -9.39 -8.78
C LEU A 141 -11.21 -10.62 -8.38
N LYS A 142 -11.42 -11.17 -7.17
CA LYS A 142 -10.64 -12.30 -6.64
C LYS A 142 -11.14 -13.67 -7.07
N LYS A 143 -12.46 -13.85 -7.06
CA LYS A 143 -13.08 -15.18 -7.12
C LYS A 143 -13.50 -15.56 -8.53
N GLY A 144 -13.75 -14.57 -9.40
CA GLY A 144 -14.23 -14.81 -10.77
C GLY A 144 -15.53 -15.62 -10.83
N SER A 145 -16.29 -15.68 -9.74
CA SER A 145 -17.51 -16.48 -9.64
C SER A 145 -18.73 -15.71 -10.11
N THR A 146 -19.77 -16.41 -10.57
CA THR A 146 -21.08 -15.83 -10.87
C THR A 146 -21.65 -15.09 -9.66
N MET A 147 -21.88 -13.79 -9.81
CA MET A 147 -22.51 -12.91 -8.84
C MET A 147 -23.87 -12.42 -9.36
N LEU A 148 -24.83 -12.23 -8.47
CA LEU A 148 -26.08 -11.52 -8.77
C LEU A 148 -25.93 -10.03 -8.41
N ALA A 149 -26.89 -9.21 -8.83
CA ALA A 149 -26.88 -7.77 -8.56
C ALA A 149 -26.81 -7.45 -7.05
N GLY A 150 -27.41 -8.28 -6.18
CA GLY A 150 -27.33 -8.13 -4.73
C GLY A 150 -25.97 -8.49 -4.13
N ASP A 151 -25.14 -9.26 -4.83
CA ASP A 151 -23.80 -9.64 -4.35
C ASP A 151 -22.76 -8.53 -4.62
N VAL A 152 -23.13 -7.51 -5.40
CA VAL A 152 -22.27 -6.37 -5.77
C VAL A 152 -22.65 -5.06 -5.09
N ASP A 153 -23.29 -5.12 -3.92
CA ASP A 153 -23.71 -3.93 -3.19
C ASP A 153 -22.60 -2.97 -2.75
N THR A 154 -21.35 -3.45 -2.74
CA THR A 154 -20.16 -2.63 -2.49
C THR A 154 -19.88 -1.62 -3.61
N CYS A 155 -20.24 -1.93 -4.85
CA CYS A 155 -20.17 -1.01 -5.97
C CYS A 155 -21.34 -0.01 -5.83
N THR A 156 -21.13 1.18 -5.27
CA THR A 156 -22.24 2.12 -4.96
C THR A 156 -23.13 2.40 -6.17
N ASP A 157 -22.49 2.80 -7.26
CA ASP A 157 -23.05 3.00 -8.59
C ASP A 157 -22.34 2.03 -9.55
N TRP A 158 -22.87 1.85 -10.76
CA TRP A 158 -22.28 0.98 -11.78
C TRP A 158 -22.26 -0.49 -11.36
N LYS A 159 -23.40 -0.99 -10.88
CA LYS A 159 -23.62 -2.39 -10.51
C LYS A 159 -24.12 -3.19 -11.70
N THR A 160 -25.08 -2.64 -12.45
CA THR A 160 -25.76 -3.31 -13.56
C THR A 160 -25.76 -2.43 -14.81
N ALA A 161 -25.91 -3.04 -15.99
CA ALA A 161 -25.95 -2.27 -17.23
C ALA A 161 -27.15 -1.30 -17.33
N ASP A 162 -28.22 -1.54 -16.55
CA ASP A 162 -29.32 -0.58 -16.31
C ASP A 162 -28.87 0.76 -15.71
N ASP A 163 -27.69 0.84 -15.07
CA ASP A 163 -27.13 2.11 -14.56
C ASP A 163 -26.58 3.00 -15.71
N GLU A 164 -26.45 2.48 -16.93
CA GLU A 164 -26.01 3.23 -18.13
C GLU A 164 -26.81 2.86 -19.39
N PRO A 165 -28.11 3.17 -19.44
CA PRO A 165 -28.98 2.82 -20.57
C PRO A 165 -28.52 3.47 -21.88
N ALA A 166 -27.79 4.59 -21.80
CA ALA A 166 -27.24 5.30 -22.94
C ALA A 166 -26.09 4.54 -23.65
N ARG A 167 -25.38 3.65 -22.94
CA ARG A 167 -24.24 2.89 -23.50
C ARG A 167 -24.64 1.48 -23.94
N PHE A 168 -25.47 0.81 -23.15
CA PHE A 168 -25.79 -0.61 -23.37
C PHE A 168 -27.13 -0.87 -24.07
N GLY A 169 -27.94 0.18 -24.29
CA GLY A 169 -29.25 0.03 -24.93
C GLY A 169 -30.33 -0.50 -23.99
N GLU A 170 -31.34 -1.18 -24.54
CA GLU A 170 -32.54 -1.64 -23.83
C GLU A 170 -32.22 -2.56 -22.64
N ILE A 171 -32.94 -2.37 -21.53
CA ILE A 171 -32.86 -2.99 -20.19
C ILE A 171 -31.93 -4.22 -20.12
N ASP A 172 -30.64 -3.98 -19.90
CA ASP A 172 -29.66 -5.03 -19.64
C ASP A 172 -29.48 -5.16 -18.12
N ARG A 173 -30.18 -6.14 -17.54
CA ARG A 173 -30.14 -6.45 -16.10
C ARG A 173 -28.88 -7.20 -15.67
N ARG A 174 -27.91 -7.38 -16.57
CA ARG A 174 -26.67 -8.07 -16.27
C ARG A 174 -25.79 -7.24 -15.33
N VAL A 175 -25.10 -7.95 -14.45
CA VAL A 175 -24.13 -7.37 -13.52
C VAL A 175 -22.88 -6.93 -14.29
N LEU A 176 -22.43 -5.70 -14.10
CA LEU A 176 -21.21 -5.21 -14.75
C LEU A 176 -20.00 -5.94 -14.19
N TYR A 177 -19.17 -6.47 -15.08
CA TYR A 177 -17.93 -7.16 -14.73
C TYR A 177 -16.74 -6.51 -15.44
N PRO A 178 -15.85 -5.80 -14.72
CA PRO A 178 -15.96 -5.41 -13.30
C PRO A 178 -16.98 -4.29 -13.03
N CYS A 179 -17.51 -4.23 -11.81
CA CYS A 179 -18.43 -3.18 -11.34
C CYS A 179 -17.69 -2.02 -10.65
N GLY A 180 -18.39 -0.88 -10.53
CA GLY A 180 -17.96 0.25 -9.71
C GLY A 180 -17.23 1.37 -10.46
N LEU A 181 -17.04 2.49 -9.75
CA LEU A 181 -16.50 3.74 -10.32
C LEU A 181 -15.04 3.62 -10.78
N ILE A 182 -14.23 2.82 -10.08
CA ILE A 182 -12.82 2.62 -10.44
C ILE A 182 -12.70 1.89 -11.78
N ALA A 183 -13.50 0.83 -11.96
CA ALA A 183 -13.57 0.09 -13.20
C ALA A 183 -14.05 0.99 -14.35
N ARG A 184 -15.11 1.78 -14.12
CA ARG A 184 -15.72 2.64 -15.14
C ARG A 184 -14.81 3.72 -15.71
N SER A 185 -13.87 4.20 -14.89
CA SER A 185 -12.99 5.33 -15.20
C SER A 185 -11.53 4.91 -15.44
N VAL A 186 -11.32 3.66 -15.84
CA VAL A 186 -10.02 3.18 -16.32
C VAL A 186 -9.50 4.05 -17.47
N PHE A 187 -8.21 4.34 -17.41
CA PHE A 187 -7.49 5.08 -18.44
C PHE A 187 -7.36 4.23 -19.71
N LYS A 188 -7.73 4.79 -20.87
CA LYS A 188 -7.87 4.02 -22.14
C LYS A 188 -6.87 4.38 -23.21
N ASP A 189 -6.13 5.47 -23.05
CA ASP A 189 -5.24 5.93 -24.12
C ASP A 189 -4.02 5.01 -24.23
N LYS A 190 -3.57 4.82 -25.47
CA LYS A 190 -2.40 3.99 -25.79
C LYS A 190 -1.27 4.89 -26.27
N PHE A 191 -0.10 4.73 -25.68
CA PHE A 191 1.09 5.49 -26.03
C PHE A 191 2.00 4.69 -26.95
N PHE A 192 2.37 5.29 -28.08
CA PHE A 192 3.36 4.76 -29.00
C PHE A 192 4.54 5.71 -29.07
N LEU A 193 5.73 5.22 -28.74
CA LEU A 193 6.95 6.02 -28.73
C LEU A 193 7.79 5.67 -29.96
N SER A 194 8.29 6.69 -30.65
CA SER A 194 9.20 6.50 -31.77
C SER A 194 10.33 7.53 -31.73
N VAL A 195 11.54 7.06 -32.00
CA VAL A 195 12.73 7.90 -32.12
C VAL A 195 12.86 8.31 -33.57
N ARG A 196 13.02 9.61 -33.81
CA ARG A 196 13.15 10.19 -35.16
C ARG A 196 14.47 10.94 -35.27
N ASN A 197 15.20 10.75 -36.37
CA ASN A 197 16.33 11.60 -36.72
C ASN A 197 15.94 12.47 -37.91
N SER A 198 15.93 13.80 -37.70
CA SER A 198 15.64 14.85 -38.70
C SER A 198 14.28 14.71 -39.41
N THR A 199 14.09 13.67 -40.23
CA THR A 199 12.85 13.37 -40.95
C THR A 199 12.41 11.91 -40.95
N THR A 200 13.28 10.96 -40.58
CA THR A 200 12.98 9.50 -40.64
C THR A 200 12.83 8.89 -39.25
N ILE A 201 11.88 7.96 -39.12
CA ILE A 201 11.72 7.15 -37.92
C ILE A 201 12.88 6.15 -37.89
N VAL A 202 13.67 6.18 -36.82
CA VAL A 202 14.87 5.35 -36.64
C VAL A 202 14.54 4.08 -35.88
N SER A 203 13.72 4.19 -34.84
CA SER A 203 13.28 3.06 -34.04
C SER A 203 11.93 3.32 -33.39
N THR A 204 11.13 2.27 -33.27
CA THR A 204 9.90 2.27 -32.46
C THR A 204 10.27 1.69 -31.10
N LEU A 205 9.92 2.41 -30.03
CA LEU A 205 10.10 1.94 -28.66
C LEU A 205 8.79 1.32 -28.21
N GLU A 206 8.80 0.01 -28.00
CA GLU A 206 7.66 -0.69 -27.40
C GLU A 206 7.61 -0.36 -25.91
N VAL A 207 6.48 0.20 -25.47
CA VAL A 207 6.22 0.42 -24.05
C VAL A 207 5.83 -0.93 -23.44
N ASP A 208 6.61 -1.39 -22.47
CA ASP A 208 6.30 -2.62 -21.76
C ASP A 208 5.06 -2.41 -20.86
N GLN A 209 3.97 -3.06 -21.23
CA GLN A 209 2.69 -3.00 -20.53
C GLN A 209 2.41 -4.27 -19.71
N ASN A 210 3.43 -5.10 -19.45
CA ASN A 210 3.23 -6.30 -18.64
C ASN A 210 2.72 -5.94 -17.23
N PRO A 211 1.55 -6.46 -16.80
CA PRO A 211 0.96 -6.15 -15.50
C PRO A 211 1.91 -6.37 -14.31
N GLU A 212 2.78 -7.38 -14.39
CA GLU A 212 3.74 -7.68 -13.33
C GLU A 212 4.85 -6.63 -13.20
N ARG A 213 5.19 -5.94 -14.30
CA ARG A 213 6.18 -4.84 -14.30
C ARG A 213 5.53 -3.50 -13.96
N VAL A 214 4.29 -3.30 -14.39
CA VAL A 214 3.52 -2.08 -14.08
C VAL A 214 3.08 -2.05 -12.61
N ASN A 215 2.63 -3.19 -12.08
CA ASN A 215 2.17 -3.31 -10.70
C ASN A 215 2.68 -4.62 -10.06
N PRO A 216 3.95 -4.65 -9.61
CA PRO A 216 4.59 -5.86 -9.10
C PRO A 216 3.98 -6.40 -7.80
N LYS A 217 3.23 -5.57 -7.06
CA LYS A 217 2.55 -5.96 -5.82
C LYS A 217 1.12 -5.43 -5.82
N PRO A 218 0.20 -6.11 -6.53
CA PRO A 218 -1.19 -5.67 -6.57
C PRO A 218 -1.82 -5.78 -5.18
N GLN A 219 -2.59 -4.77 -4.80
CA GLN A 219 -3.33 -4.74 -3.51
C GLN A 219 -4.42 -5.82 -3.46
N VAL A 220 -4.99 -6.16 -4.62
CA VAL A 220 -6.00 -7.20 -4.80
C VAL A 220 -5.49 -8.16 -5.85
N ALA A 221 -5.29 -9.43 -5.46
CA ALA A 221 -5.02 -10.49 -6.42
C ALA A 221 -6.24 -10.67 -7.34
N THR A 222 -6.08 -10.36 -8.62
CA THR A 222 -7.12 -10.54 -9.62
C THR A 222 -7.01 -11.93 -10.22
N LYS A 223 -8.13 -12.66 -10.30
CA LYS A 223 -8.19 -13.96 -10.96
C LYS A 223 -9.28 -13.91 -12.03
N ASN A 224 -8.96 -14.44 -13.20
CA ASN A 224 -9.99 -14.67 -14.22
C ASN A 224 -10.98 -15.75 -13.74
N PRO A 225 -12.25 -15.70 -14.19
CA PRO A 225 -13.22 -16.76 -13.93
C PRO A 225 -12.65 -18.13 -14.30
N GLU A 226 -12.98 -19.15 -13.50
CA GLU A 226 -12.44 -20.49 -13.72
C GLU A 226 -12.99 -21.07 -15.04
N LYS A 227 -12.21 -21.91 -15.72
CA LYS A 227 -12.68 -22.57 -16.95
C LYS A 227 -13.97 -23.38 -16.70
N ALA A 228 -14.18 -23.94 -15.52
CA ALA A 228 -15.43 -24.62 -15.14
C ALA A 228 -16.64 -23.67 -15.15
N ASP A 229 -16.46 -22.41 -14.70
CA ASP A 229 -17.47 -21.35 -14.78
C ASP A 229 -17.70 -20.89 -16.24
N LEU A 230 -16.71 -21.09 -17.12
CA LEU A 230 -16.78 -20.79 -18.56
C LEU A 230 -17.26 -21.98 -19.41
N VAL A 231 -17.20 -23.21 -18.89
CA VAL A 231 -17.60 -24.47 -19.58
C VAL A 231 -19.11 -24.59 -19.70
N GLN A 232 -19.86 -23.70 -19.07
CA GLN A 232 -21.25 -23.41 -19.41
C GLN A 232 -21.31 -22.05 -20.12
N GLY A 233 -20.97 -22.04 -21.41
CA GLY A 233 -20.99 -20.86 -22.28
C GLY A 233 -22.37 -20.18 -22.47
N SER A 234 -23.30 -20.35 -21.53
CA SER A 234 -24.56 -19.61 -21.45
C SER A 234 -24.64 -18.73 -20.21
N ASP A 235 -24.44 -19.23 -18.99
CA ASP A 235 -25.06 -18.57 -17.84
C ASP A 235 -24.24 -17.40 -17.28
N PHE A 236 -22.91 -17.48 -17.33
CA PHE A 236 -22.05 -16.40 -16.84
C PHE A 236 -22.10 -15.17 -17.76
N TYR A 237 -21.99 -15.32 -19.07
CA TYR A 237 -22.14 -14.22 -20.05
C TYR A 237 -23.61 -13.75 -20.21
N ARG A 238 -24.59 -14.56 -19.81
CA ARG A 238 -26.01 -14.16 -19.73
C ARG A 238 -26.34 -13.35 -18.47
N THR A 239 -25.58 -13.51 -17.40
CA THR A 239 -25.81 -12.81 -16.12
C THR A 239 -24.86 -11.63 -15.92
N HIS A 240 -23.69 -11.66 -16.55
CA HIS A 240 -22.67 -10.63 -16.43
C HIS A 240 -22.42 -9.93 -17.76
N ASN A 241 -22.25 -8.62 -17.71
CA ASN A 241 -21.87 -7.79 -18.84
C ASN A 241 -20.38 -7.45 -18.73
N PHE A 242 -19.60 -8.01 -19.65
CA PHE A 242 -18.16 -7.79 -19.80
C PHE A 242 -17.86 -6.57 -20.66
N TRP A 243 -18.42 -5.43 -20.27
CA TRP A 243 -18.34 -4.18 -21.03
C TRP A 243 -16.91 -3.74 -21.36
N LEU A 244 -15.94 -4.12 -20.53
CA LEU A 244 -14.53 -3.75 -20.72
C LEU A 244 -13.89 -4.53 -21.89
N LEU A 245 -14.43 -5.68 -22.30
CA LEU A 245 -13.90 -6.47 -23.42
C LEU A 245 -14.11 -5.79 -24.78
N GLU A 246 -15.11 -4.92 -24.90
CA GLU A 246 -15.30 -4.10 -26.10
C GLU A 246 -14.12 -3.13 -26.30
N GLU A 247 -13.54 -2.67 -25.19
CA GLU A 247 -12.43 -1.71 -25.19
C GLU A 247 -11.06 -2.41 -25.15
N PHE A 248 -10.99 -3.54 -24.45
CA PHE A 248 -9.78 -4.34 -24.24
C PHE A 248 -10.06 -5.80 -24.59
N PRO A 249 -10.04 -6.16 -25.89
CA PRO A 249 -10.26 -7.54 -26.30
C PRO A 249 -9.13 -8.42 -25.74
N PRO A 250 -9.44 -9.69 -25.41
CA PRO A 250 -8.43 -10.60 -24.92
C PRO A 250 -7.34 -10.78 -25.98
N GLN A 251 -6.08 -10.79 -25.56
CA GLN A 251 -4.99 -11.12 -26.47
C GLN A 251 -5.12 -12.59 -26.86
N VAL A 252 -5.43 -12.83 -28.13
CA VAL A 252 -5.43 -14.18 -28.69
C VAL A 252 -3.98 -14.56 -28.92
N CYS A 253 -3.44 -15.41 -28.05
CA CYS A 253 -2.13 -16.02 -28.25
C CYS A 253 -2.22 -16.97 -29.45
N VAL A 254 -1.88 -16.49 -30.64
CA VAL A 254 -1.67 -17.36 -31.80
C VAL A 254 -0.31 -18.02 -31.61
N PRO A 255 -0.17 -19.35 -31.74
CA PRO A 255 1.14 -19.97 -31.79
C PRO A 255 1.95 -19.31 -32.90
N ALA A 256 3.16 -18.84 -32.58
CA ALA A 256 4.04 -18.24 -33.56
C ALA A 256 4.27 -19.24 -34.70
N ASP A 257 3.78 -18.91 -35.89
CA ASP A 257 3.93 -19.78 -37.04
C ASP A 257 5.42 -19.87 -37.38
N SER A 258 5.96 -21.09 -37.42
CA SER A 258 7.40 -21.37 -37.46
C SER A 258 8.13 -20.88 -38.73
N SER A 259 7.41 -20.24 -39.64
CA SER A 259 7.88 -19.87 -40.98
C SER A 259 8.25 -18.39 -41.15
N THR A 260 8.00 -17.50 -40.18
CA THR A 260 8.18 -16.04 -40.39
C THR A 260 8.93 -15.27 -39.30
N VAL A 261 9.47 -15.92 -38.26
CA VAL A 261 10.31 -15.23 -37.27
C VAL A 261 11.78 -15.27 -37.70
N PRO A 262 12.42 -14.14 -38.08
CA PRO A 262 13.85 -14.11 -38.29
C PRO A 262 14.54 -14.38 -36.96
N ILE A 263 15.37 -15.44 -36.94
CA ILE A 263 16.18 -15.84 -35.80
C ILE A 263 17.06 -14.66 -35.38
N PRO A 264 16.92 -14.10 -34.16
CA PRO A 264 17.85 -13.09 -33.69
C PRO A 264 19.20 -13.76 -33.39
N THR A 265 20.19 -13.50 -34.25
CA THR A 265 21.60 -13.82 -33.98
C THR A 265 22.16 -12.84 -32.95
N ARG A 266 21.72 -12.95 -31.69
CA ARG A 266 22.51 -12.60 -30.50
C ARG A 266 21.77 -13.04 -29.24
N VAL A 267 22.45 -13.84 -28.44
CA VAL A 267 22.03 -14.35 -27.15
C VAL A 267 21.81 -13.16 -26.20
N ALA A 268 20.56 -12.78 -26.00
CA ALA A 268 20.11 -12.07 -24.80
C ALA A 268 19.26 -13.05 -24.01
N ARG A 269 19.63 -13.32 -22.76
CA ARG A 269 18.86 -14.16 -21.83
C ARG A 269 17.46 -13.57 -21.68
N THR A 270 16.50 -14.13 -22.39
CA THR A 270 15.08 -14.01 -22.08
C THR A 270 14.74 -15.09 -21.07
N TYR A 271 14.37 -14.68 -19.85
CA TYR A 271 13.65 -15.55 -18.92
C TYR A 271 12.30 -15.85 -19.59
N GLY A 272 12.25 -17.03 -20.21
CA GLY A 272 11.08 -17.53 -20.90
C GLY A 272 10.00 -17.98 -19.92
N CYS A 273 8.78 -18.03 -20.45
CA CYS A 273 7.66 -18.80 -19.92
C CYS A 273 8.10 -20.21 -19.49
N MET A 274 8.35 -20.37 -18.20
CA MET A 274 8.10 -21.60 -17.45
C MET A 274 6.87 -21.23 -16.61
N ASP A 275 5.65 -21.60 -17.00
CA ASP A 275 5.08 -22.91 -16.71
C ASP A 275 3.93 -23.26 -17.68
N ALA A 276 4.25 -23.85 -18.84
CA ALA A 276 3.24 -24.40 -19.76
C ALA A 276 3.56 -25.84 -20.22
N TYR A 277 4.49 -26.53 -19.55
CA TYR A 277 4.93 -27.87 -19.90
C TYR A 277 4.48 -28.93 -18.88
N TRP A 278 3.20 -28.97 -18.50
CA TRP A 278 2.66 -30.11 -17.72
C TRP A 278 1.20 -30.47 -18.03
N CYS A 279 0.70 -30.16 -19.23
CA CYS A 279 -0.66 -30.53 -19.61
C CYS A 279 -0.75 -31.04 -21.05
N CYS A 280 -0.03 -32.12 -21.38
CA CYS A 280 -0.28 -32.85 -22.63
C CYS A 280 0.28 -34.29 -22.67
N LEU A 281 0.21 -35.03 -21.56
CA LEU A 281 0.51 -36.46 -21.56
C LEU A 281 -0.42 -37.18 -20.57
N LEU A 282 -1.62 -37.54 -21.05
CA LEU A 282 -2.41 -38.68 -20.57
C LEU A 282 -3.63 -38.83 -21.50
N THR A 283 -3.41 -39.41 -22.68
CA THR A 283 -4.41 -40.17 -23.45
C THR A 283 -3.67 -41.14 -24.36
N SER A 284 -3.26 -42.28 -23.78
CA SER A 284 -2.92 -43.52 -24.50
C SER A 284 -2.54 -44.59 -23.46
N LEU A 285 -3.54 -45.11 -22.75
CA LEU A 285 -3.73 -46.48 -22.23
C LEU A 285 -4.93 -46.48 -21.28
#